data_AF-A0A809RKD5-F1
#
_entry.id   AF-A0A809RKD5-F1
#
_cell.length_a   1.000
_cell.length_b   1.000
_cell.length_c   1.000
_cell.angle_alpha   90.00
_cell.angle_beta   90.00
_cell.angle_gamma   90.00
#
_symmetry.space_group_name_H-M   'P 1'
#
loop_
_entity.id
_entity.type
_entity.pdbx_description
1 polymer ?
#
loop_
_entity_poly.entity_id
_entity_poly.type
_entity_poly.pdbx_seq_one_letter_code
_entity_poly.pdbx_strand_id
1 'polypeptide(L)'
;MQILVEVPSNLPDAAQRSPQEFAREAKMAMAAKLYEMKRISSGMAAAMAGMGRVEFLGELHRYGVPVIDLNDAELESDVACA
;
A
#
# COMPACT_ATOMS: atom_id res chain seq x y z
N MET A 1 -12.75 15.28 0.51
CA MET A 1 -11.60 15.97 1.17
C MET A 1 -10.43 15.94 0.21
N GLN A 2 -9.63 17.01 0.15
CA GLN A 2 -8.44 17.11 -0.71
C GLN A 2 -7.22 17.42 0.17
N ILE A 3 -6.07 16.85 -0.20
CA ILE A 3 -4.77 17.11 0.44
C ILE A 3 -3.86 17.68 -0.65
N LEU A 4 -3.23 18.82 -0.37
CA LEU A 4 -2.19 19.39 -1.22
C LEU A 4 -0.83 18.96 -0.67
N VAL A 5 0.01 18.39 -1.53
CA VAL A 5 1.37 17.97 -1.17
C VAL A 5 2.33 18.70 -2.10
N GLU A 6 3.28 19.42 -1.52
CA GLU A 6 4.37 20.03 -2.28
C GLU A 6 5.39 18.94 -2.62
N VAL A 7 5.59 18.71 -3.92
CA VAL A 7 6.53 17.72 -4.44
C VAL A 7 7.51 18.45 -5.37
N PRO A 8 8.83 18.26 -5.21
CA PRO A 8 9.82 18.73 -6.16
C PRO A 8 9.49 18.34 -7.60
N SER A 9 9.63 19.27 -8.55
CA SER A 9 9.24 19.04 -9.95
C SER A 9 10.02 17.92 -10.64
N ASN A 10 11.24 17.64 -10.17
CA ASN A 10 12.09 16.57 -10.69
C ASN A 10 11.76 15.18 -10.13
N LEU A 11 10.87 15.06 -9.14
CA LEU A 11 10.60 13.79 -8.46
C LEU A 11 9.82 12.80 -9.35
N PRO A 12 8.75 13.21 -10.06
CA PRO A 12 8.09 12.34 -11.04
C PRO A 12 9.06 11.85 -12.13
N ASP A 13 9.93 12.73 -12.64
CA ASP A 13 10.94 12.39 -13.63
C ASP A 13 11.98 11.40 -13.08
N ALA A 14 12.45 11.61 -11.85
CA ALA A 14 13.36 10.68 -11.17
C ALA A 14 12.71 9.31 -10.91
N ALA A 15 11.39 9.28 -10.69
CA ALA A 15 10.60 8.06 -10.59
C ALA A 15 10.25 7.44 -11.96
N GLN A 16 10.65 8.07 -13.08
CA GLN A 16 10.31 7.65 -14.45
C GLN A 16 8.79 7.52 -14.66
N ARG A 17 8.03 8.45 -14.07
CA ARG A 17 6.57 8.49 -14.13
C ARG A 17 6.08 9.84 -14.65
N SER A 18 4.94 9.81 -15.33
CA SER A 18 4.16 11.02 -15.52
C SER A 18 3.66 11.57 -14.18
N PRO A 19 3.37 12.88 -14.07
CA PRO A 19 2.83 13.47 -12.84
C PRO A 19 1.56 12.76 -12.34
N GLN A 20 0.70 12.31 -13.25
CA GLN A 20 -0.54 11.60 -12.92
C GLN A 20 -0.28 10.21 -12.36
N GLU A 21 0.67 9.47 -12.93
CA GLU A 21 1.09 8.16 -12.41
C GLU A 21 1.74 8.29 -11.05
N PHE A 22 2.63 9.27 -10.88
CA PHE A 22 3.28 9.55 -9.60
C PHE A 22 2.25 9.88 -8.51
N ALA A 23 1.26 10.72 -8.80
CA ALA A 23 0.19 11.04 -7.85
C ALA A 23 -0.64 9.80 -7.46
N ARG A 24 -0.88 8.89 -8.41
CA ARG A 24 -1.58 7.61 -8.15
C ARG A 24 -0.73 6.69 -7.26
N GLU A 25 0.55 6.55 -7.57
CA GLU A 25 1.49 5.74 -6.78
C GLU A 25 1.66 6.32 -5.36
N ALA A 26 1.77 7.64 -5.21
CA ALA A 26 1.85 8.31 -3.92
C ALA A 26 0.60 8.10 -3.06
N LYS A 27 -0.59 8.19 -3.68
CA LYS A 27 -1.87 7.89 -3.00
C LYS A 27 -1.93 6.44 -2.53
N MET A 28 -1.50 5.50 -3.38
CA MET A 28 -1.47 4.09 -3.04
C MET A 28 -0.45 3.79 -1.92
N ALA A 29 0.75 4.36 -2.00
CA ALA A 29 1.78 4.23 -0.97
C ALA A 29 1.30 4.75 0.39
N MET A 30 0.57 5.88 0.41
CA MET A 30 -0.02 6.43 1.63
C MET A 30 -1.06 5.48 2.25
N ALA A 31 -1.96 4.94 1.43
CA ALA A 31 -2.97 3.98 1.87
C ALA A 31 -2.33 2.68 2.39
N ALA A 32 -1.35 2.16 1.67
CA ALA A 32 -0.57 0.98 2.06
C ALA A 32 0.12 1.20 3.41
N LYS A 33 0.81 2.33 3.59
CA LYS A 33 1.56 2.60 4.82
C LYS A 33 0.65 2.76 6.04
N LEU A 34 -0.50 3.42 5.88
CA LEU A 34 -1.48 3.54 6.97
C LEU A 34 -2.12 2.20 7.36
N TYR A 35 -2.36 1.33 6.38
CA TYR A 35 -2.83 -0.04 6.61
C TYR A 35 -1.77 -0.90 7.32
N GLU A 36 -0.52 -0.88 6.83
CA GLU A 36 0.63 -1.58 7.44
C GLU A 36 0.82 -1.18 8.91
N MET A 37 0.67 0.11 9.23
CA MET A 37 0.73 0.61 10.61
C MET A 37 -0.52 0.28 11.44
N LYS A 38 -1.46 -0.53 10.93
CA LYS A 38 -2.73 -0.90 11.57
C LYS A 38 -3.58 0.31 11.99
N ARG A 39 -3.40 1.47 11.34
CA ARG A 39 -4.12 2.73 11.67
C ARG A 39 -5.48 2.84 10.98
N ILE A 40 -5.65 2.18 9.84
CA ILE A 40 -6.90 2.13 9.09
C ILE A 40 -7.17 0.69 8.64
N SER A 41 -8.45 0.35 8.46
CA SER A 41 -8.84 -0.96 7.93
C SER A 41 -8.53 -1.08 6.43
N SER A 42 -8.46 -2.31 5.93
CA SER A 42 -8.28 -2.57 4.48
C SER A 42 -9.38 -1.93 3.62
N GLY A 43 -10.61 -1.79 4.14
CA GLY A 43 -11.70 -1.13 3.43
C GLY A 43 -11.51 0.39 3.34
N MET A 44 -11.04 1.02 4.42
CA MET A 44 -10.71 2.44 4.42
C MET A 44 -9.51 2.75 3.52
N ALA A 45 -8.49 1.89 3.54
CA ALA A 45 -7.31 2.03 2.70
C ALA A 45 -7.64 1.87 1.21
N ALA A 46 -8.47 0.88 0.86
CA ALA A 46 -8.97 0.71 -0.51
C ALA A 46 -9.79 1.91 -1.00
N ALA A 47 -10.68 2.45 -0.15
CA ALA A 47 -11.44 3.66 -0.47
C ALA A 47 -10.52 4.88 -0.66
N MET A 48 -9.45 5.02 0.14
CA MET A 48 -8.45 6.06 -0.02
C MET A 48 -7.67 5.92 -1.33
N ALA A 49 -7.30 4.70 -1.71
CA ALA A 49 -6.62 4.40 -2.96
C ALA A 49 -7.56 4.51 -4.18
N GLY A 50 -8.88 4.55 -3.98
CA GLY A 50 -9.88 4.67 -5.03
C GLY A 50 -10.16 3.37 -5.78
N MET A 51 -10.02 2.23 -5.10
CA MET A 51 -10.14 0.89 -5.70
C MET A 51 -10.94 -0.08 -4.81
N GLY A 52 -11.23 -1.27 -5.34
CA GLY A 52 -11.92 -2.32 -4.58
C GLY A 52 -11.05 -2.90 -3.45
N ARG A 53 -11.67 -3.42 -2.38
CA ARG A 53 -10.92 -4.03 -1.25
C ARG A 53 -10.00 -5.18 -1.69
N VAL A 54 -10.49 -6.07 -2.55
CA VAL A 54 -9.71 -7.22 -3.04
C VAL A 54 -8.55 -6.75 -3.92
N GLU A 55 -8.79 -5.76 -4.77
CA GLU A 55 -7.77 -5.13 -5.62
C GLU A 55 -6.67 -4.46 -4.77
N PHE A 56 -7.06 -3.71 -3.73
CA PHE A 56 -6.13 -3.10 -2.80
C PHE A 56 -5.24 -4.12 -2.10
N LEU A 57 -5.83 -5.19 -1.54
CA LEU A 57 -5.05 -6.26 -0.90
C LEU A 57 -4.12 -6.95 -1.91
N GLY A 58 -4.57 -7.10 -3.14
CA GLY A 58 -3.77 -7.61 -4.25
C GLY A 58 -2.59 -6.71 -4.60
N GLU A 59 -2.69 -5.39 -4.49
CA GLU A 59 -1.60 -4.45 -4.83
C GLU A 59 -0.54 -4.28 -3.71
N LEU A 60 -0.83 -4.68 -2.47
CA LEU A 60 0.07 -4.46 -1.32
C LEU A 60 1.48 -5.04 -1.50
N HIS A 61 1.61 -6.17 -2.20
CA HIS A 61 2.92 -6.80 -2.47
C HIS A 61 3.86 -5.86 -3.25
N ARG A 62 3.33 -5.00 -4.13
CA ARG A 62 4.11 -4.04 -4.92
C ARG A 62 4.71 -2.93 -4.07
N TYR A 63 4.15 -2.71 -2.88
CA TYR A 63 4.57 -1.71 -1.92
C TYR A 63 5.32 -2.33 -0.73
N GLY A 64 5.64 -3.62 -0.80
CA GLY A 64 6.38 -4.34 0.25
C GLY A 64 5.59 -4.53 1.55
N VAL A 65 4.26 -4.43 1.50
CA VAL A 65 3.40 -4.60 2.67
C VAL A 65 2.89 -6.05 2.71
N PRO A 66 3.19 -6.82 3.76
CA PRO A 66 2.64 -8.17 3.91
C PRO A 66 1.11 -8.10 4.09
N VAL A 67 0.38 -8.86 3.27
CA VAL A 67 -1.09 -8.97 3.35
C VAL A 67 -1.50 -9.86 4.51
N ILE A 68 -0.64 -10.83 4.84
CA ILE A 68 -0.83 -11.80 5.90
C ILE A 68 0.26 -11.53 6.93
N ASP A 69 -0.17 -11.13 8.13
CA ASP A 69 0.68 -11.00 9.30
C ASP A 69 0.89 -12.42 9.85
N LEU A 70 1.57 -13.29 9.08
CA LEU A 70 2.06 -14.57 9.61
C LEU A 70 3.12 -14.19 10.64
N ASN A 71 2.72 -14.16 11.91
CA ASN A 71 3.68 -14.05 12.99
C ASN A 71 4.61 -15.27 12.90
N ASP A 72 5.90 -15.14 13.23
CA ASP A 72 6.87 -16.24 13.05
C ASP A 72 6.40 -17.58 13.65
N ALA A 73 5.60 -17.51 14.72
CA ALA A 73 4.96 -18.67 15.36
C ALA A 73 3.92 -19.42 14.51
N GLU A 74 3.19 -18.74 13.62
CA GLU A 74 2.23 -19.37 12.70
C GLU A 74 2.96 -20.05 11.53
N LEU A 75 4.06 -19.45 11.05
CA LEU A 75 4.92 -20.04 10.02
C LEU A 75 5.61 -21.33 10.52
N GLU A 76 6.09 -21.33 11.76
CA GLU A 76 6.66 -22.52 12.40
C GLU A 76 5.63 -23.66 12.55
N SER A 77 4.37 -23.32 12.88
CA SER A 77 3.29 -24.31 12.99
C SER A 77 2.92 -24.93 11.64
N ASP A 78 2.97 -24.17 10.55
CA ASP A 78 2.68 -24.69 9.20
C ASP A 78 3.79 -25.62 8.68
N VAL A 79 5.06 -25.30 8.97
CA VAL A 79 6.22 -26.14 8.59
C VAL A 79 6.30 -27.41 9.45
N ALA A 80 5.92 -27.34 10.72
CA ALA A 80 5.94 -28.50 11.62
C ALA A 80 4.85 -29.56 11.30
N CYS A 81 3.84 -29.21 10.49
CA CYS A 81 2.79 -30.11 10.04
C CYS A 81 3.05 -30.75 8.65
N ALA A 82 4.24 -30.58 8.07
CA ALA A 82 4.68 -31.22 6.82
C ALA A 82 5.67 -32.37 7.09
#